data_AF-A0A521F0N0-F1
#
_entry.id   AF-A0A521F0N0-F1
#
_cell.length_a   1.000
_cell.length_b   1.000
_cell.length_c   1.000
_cell.angle_alpha   90.00
_cell.angle_beta   90.00
_cell.angle_gamma   90.00
#
_symmetry.space_group_name_H-M   'P 1'
#
loop_
_entity.id
_entity.type
_entity.pdbx_description
1 polymer ?
#
loop_
_entity_poly.entity_id
_entity_poly.type
_entity_poly.pdbx_seq_one_letter_code
_entity_poly.pdbx_strand_id
1 'polypeptide(L)'
;MVACAICGSTEVQKSLMAPRVQSARTAAAPAEGEAPATDKAPSLRTPTSDAERVLTEFRRKVEENSEYVGTNFAQEARAMHDGDSPERAIYGEAKPDEAKKLIEDGVPVLPLPFLPGRKTN
;
A
#
# COMPACT_ATOMS: atom_id res chain seq x y z
N MET A 1 -20.08 2.14 -21.94
CA MET A 1 -18.97 2.83 -22.62
C MET A 1 -17.73 2.63 -21.76
N VAL A 2 -16.62 2.16 -22.34
CA VAL A 2 -15.37 1.90 -21.60
C VAL A 2 -14.35 2.94 -22.05
N ALA A 3 -13.72 3.62 -21.10
CA ALA A 3 -12.66 4.59 -21.35
C ALA A 3 -11.35 4.12 -20.70
N CYS A 4 -10.23 4.34 -21.37
CA CYS A 4 -8.91 4.02 -20.83
C CYS A 4 -8.57 4.94 -19.65
N ALA A 5 -8.26 4.36 -18.48
CA ALA A 5 -7.93 5.13 -17.28
C ALA A 5 -6.57 5.87 -17.34
N ILE A 6 -5.74 5.57 -18.34
CA ILE A 6 -4.39 6.14 -18.48
C ILE A 6 -4.40 7.34 -19.44
N CYS A 7 -5.09 7.21 -20.58
CA CYS A 7 -5.07 8.23 -21.63
C CYS A 7 -6.45 8.81 -21.98
N GLY A 8 -7.53 8.33 -21.35
CA GLY A 8 -8.89 8.83 -21.58
C GLY A 8 -9.53 8.44 -22.91
N SER A 9 -8.84 7.67 -23.76
CA SER A 9 -9.40 7.24 -25.05
C SER A 9 -10.61 6.32 -24.86
N THR A 10 -11.64 6.56 -25.69
CA THR A 10 -12.83 5.71 -25.82
C THR A 10 -12.72 4.70 -26.95
N GLU A 11 -11.62 4.71 -27.72
CA GLU A 11 -11.33 3.77 -28.79
C GLU A 11 -10.76 2.47 -28.21
N VAL A 12 -11.63 1.69 -27.55
CA VAL A 12 -11.26 0.41 -26.93
C VAL A 12 -11.61 -0.75 -27.86
N GLN A 13 -10.61 -1.50 -28.29
CA GLN A 13 -10.78 -2.66 -29.18
C GLN A 13 -10.37 -3.96 -28.49
N LYS A 14 -11.06 -5.06 -28.83
CA LYS A 14 -10.73 -6.39 -28.30
C LYS A 14 -9.57 -6.98 -29.08
N SER A 15 -8.42 -7.14 -28.45
CA SER A 15 -7.28 -7.86 -29.03
C SER A 15 -7.43 -9.38 -28.88
N LEU A 16 -6.69 -10.15 -29.69
CA LEU A 16 -6.57 -11.59 -29.57
C LEU A 16 -5.99 -11.94 -28.17
N MET A 17 -6.61 -12.91 -27.51
CA MET A 17 -6.23 -13.32 -26.15
C MET A 17 -4.83 -13.92 -26.12
N ALA A 18 -4.16 -13.72 -24.98
CA ALA A 18 -2.73 -13.94 -24.73
C ALA A 18 -2.13 -15.25 -25.28
N PRO A 19 -0.85 -15.24 -25.70
CA PRO A 19 -0.10 -16.46 -26.00
C PRO A 19 -0.03 -17.36 -24.76
N ARG A 20 -0.06 -18.69 -24.97
CA ARG A 20 -0.02 -19.70 -23.89
C ARG A 20 1.20 -19.48 -23.00
N VAL A 21 1.00 -19.00 -21.78
CA VAL A 21 2.07 -18.85 -20.79
C VAL A 21 2.37 -20.23 -20.19
N GLN A 22 3.44 -20.87 -20.65
CA GLN A 22 3.96 -22.10 -20.03
C GLN A 22 4.52 -21.75 -18.65
N SER A 23 4.15 -22.53 -17.61
CA SER A 23 4.76 -22.35 -16.29
C SER A 23 6.24 -22.74 -16.35
N ALA A 24 7.10 -22.09 -15.56
CA ALA A 24 8.55 -22.30 -15.57
C ALA A 24 8.99 -23.76 -15.32
N ARG A 25 8.09 -24.63 -14.82
CA ARG A 25 8.31 -26.07 -14.66
C ARG A 25 8.24 -26.88 -15.96
N THR A 26 7.77 -26.28 -17.06
CA THR A 26 7.57 -26.95 -18.36
C THR A 26 8.44 -26.31 -19.46
N ALA A 27 9.54 -25.66 -19.10
CA ALA A 27 10.48 -25.03 -20.03
C ALA A 27 11.65 -25.96 -20.45
N ALA A 28 11.40 -27.27 -20.53
CA ALA A 28 12.40 -28.26 -20.94
C ALA A 28 11.98 -28.94 -22.26
N ALA A 29 11.88 -28.14 -23.33
CA ALA A 29 11.99 -28.62 -24.71
C ALA A 29 12.28 -27.40 -25.61
N PRO A 30 13.38 -27.40 -26.40
CA PRO A 30 13.67 -26.30 -27.30
C PRO A 30 12.86 -26.47 -28.60
N ALA A 31 12.18 -25.41 -29.03
CA ALA A 31 11.75 -25.27 -30.41
C ALA A 31 12.20 -23.89 -30.89
N GLU A 32 13.03 -23.92 -31.91
CA GLU A 32 13.66 -22.79 -32.57
C GLU A 32 12.61 -21.92 -33.27
N GLY A 33 12.81 -20.60 -33.19
CA GLY A 33 11.99 -19.61 -33.88
C GLY A 33 12.11 -18.24 -33.22
N GLU A 34 12.95 -17.38 -33.79
CA GLU A 34 13.18 -15.99 -33.37
C GLU A 34 11.88 -15.21 -33.11
N ALA A 35 11.81 -14.55 -31.95
CA ALA A 35 10.98 -13.39 -31.69
C ALA A 35 11.76 -12.42 -30.80
N PRO A 36 11.68 -11.09 -31.06
CA PRO A 36 12.52 -10.10 -30.42
C PRO A 36 12.18 -9.94 -28.94
N ALA A 37 13.19 -9.51 -28.22
CA ALA A 37 13.22 -9.35 -26.78
C ALA A 37 12.20 -8.33 -26.24
N THR A 38 11.81 -8.59 -24.99
CA THR A 38 11.35 -7.63 -23.97
C THR A 38 10.01 -6.94 -24.16
N ASP A 39 8.95 -7.59 -23.70
CA ASP A 39 7.95 -6.90 -22.88
C ASP A 39 7.97 -7.53 -21.49
N LYS A 40 8.79 -6.95 -20.61
CA LYS A 40 8.67 -7.22 -19.17
C LYS A 40 7.27 -6.76 -18.78
N ALA A 41 6.37 -7.72 -18.51
CA ALA A 41 5.15 -7.42 -17.78
C ALA A 41 5.53 -6.53 -16.58
N PRO A 42 4.86 -5.38 -16.36
CA PRO A 42 5.20 -4.49 -15.27
C PRO A 42 5.11 -5.30 -13.99
N SER A 43 6.27 -5.49 -13.37
CA SER A 43 6.36 -6.19 -12.10
C SER A 43 5.62 -5.34 -11.08
N LEU A 44 4.47 -5.81 -10.59
CA LEU A 44 3.75 -5.23 -9.45
C LEU A 44 4.60 -5.18 -8.16
N ARG A 45 5.86 -5.62 -8.21
CA ARG A 45 6.84 -5.58 -7.13
C ARG A 45 7.74 -4.34 -7.18
N THR A 46 7.69 -3.55 -8.25
CA THR A 46 8.49 -2.32 -8.39
C THR A 46 7.55 -1.12 -8.32
N PRO A 47 7.75 -0.17 -7.40
CA PRO A 47 6.91 1.02 -7.33
C PRO A 47 6.95 1.72 -8.68
N THR A 48 5.81 1.76 -9.37
CA THR A 48 5.71 2.17 -10.77
C THR A 48 5.35 3.66 -10.88
N SER A 49 4.95 4.30 -9.77
CA SER A 49 4.60 5.72 -9.73
C SER A 49 5.41 6.51 -8.71
N ASP A 50 5.66 7.79 -9.00
CA ASP A 50 6.31 8.72 -8.04
C ASP A 50 5.51 8.86 -6.74
N ALA A 51 4.17 8.72 -6.80
CA ALA A 51 3.30 8.74 -5.62
C ALA A 51 3.58 7.58 -4.65
N GLU A 52 3.81 6.36 -5.16
CA GLU A 52 4.16 5.19 -4.33
C GLU A 52 5.52 5.36 -3.63
N ARG A 53 6.48 6.01 -4.30
CA ARG A 53 7.80 6.31 -3.72
C ARG A 53 7.67 7.28 -2.54
N VAL A 54 6.88 8.34 -2.70
CA VAL A 54 6.62 9.32 -1.64
C VAL A 54 5.91 8.67 -0.45
N LEU A 55 4.93 7.80 -0.69
CA LEU A 55 4.23 7.08 0.39
C LEU A 55 5.14 6.12 1.15
N THR A 56 6.05 5.45 0.45
CA THR A 56 7.02 4.52 1.07
C THR A 56 8.02 5.29 1.95
N GLU A 57 8.56 6.39 1.44
CA GLU A 57 9.42 7.31 2.20
C GLU A 57 8.71 7.88 3.43
N PHE A 58 7.44 8.27 3.28
CA PHE A 58 6.63 8.77 4.39
C PHE A 58 6.41 7.70 5.46
N ARG A 59 6.05 6.47 5.07
CA ARG A 59 5.92 5.34 6.00
C ARG A 59 7.21 5.13 6.79
N ARG A 60 8.36 5.06 6.10
CA ARG A 60 9.66 4.88 6.75
C ARG A 60 9.92 5.95 7.81
N LYS A 61 9.66 7.23 7.49
CA LYS A 61 9.84 8.32 8.44
C LYS A 61 8.94 8.18 9.66
N VAL A 62 7.68 7.77 9.48
CA VAL A 62 6.77 7.55 10.61
C VAL A 62 7.28 6.44 11.51
N GLU A 63 7.69 5.31 10.92
CA GLU A 63 8.21 4.15 11.66
C GLU A 63 9.53 4.44 12.39
N GLU A 64 10.42 5.26 11.81
CA GLU A 64 11.71 5.61 12.42
C GLU A 64 11.59 6.64 13.55
N ASN A 65 10.63 7.56 13.47
CA ASN A 65 10.49 8.68 14.41
C ASN A 65 9.42 8.46 15.47
N SER A 66 8.61 7.40 15.35
CA SER A 66 7.45 7.15 16.20
C SER A 66 7.46 5.75 16.78
N GLU A 67 6.86 5.58 17.95
CA GLU A 67 6.77 4.29 18.62
C GLU A 67 5.49 3.55 18.21
N TYR A 68 5.62 2.26 17.90
CA TYR A 68 4.47 1.42 17.56
C TYR A 68 3.74 0.92 18.80
N VAL A 69 2.53 1.41 19.04
CA VAL A 69 1.70 1.05 20.20
C VAL A 69 0.60 0.02 19.86
N GLY A 70 0.51 -0.41 18.60
CA GLY A 70 -0.46 -1.41 18.16
C GLY A 70 -1.90 -1.01 18.48
N THR A 71 -2.70 -1.96 18.96
CA THR A 71 -4.14 -1.77 19.27
C THR A 71 -4.43 -0.86 20.46
N ASN A 72 -3.40 -0.49 21.24
CA ASN A 72 -3.55 0.36 22.42
C ASN A 72 -3.50 1.86 22.08
N PHE A 73 -3.40 2.20 20.79
CA PHE A 73 -3.28 3.59 20.32
C PHE A 73 -4.35 4.52 20.89
N ALA A 74 -5.61 4.07 20.91
CA ALA A 74 -6.70 4.92 21.41
C ALA A 74 -6.61 5.24 22.90
N GLN A 75 -6.01 4.36 23.70
CA GLN A 75 -5.83 4.57 25.13
C GLN A 75 -4.61 5.46 25.41
N GLU A 76 -3.48 5.16 24.77
CA GLU A 76 -2.26 5.96 24.88
C GLU A 76 -2.47 7.40 24.39
N ALA A 77 -3.17 7.59 23.27
CA ALA A 77 -3.44 8.91 22.73
C ALA A 77 -4.29 9.78 23.68
N ARG A 78 -5.25 9.17 24.40
CA ARG A 78 -6.02 9.86 25.44
C ARG A 78 -5.15 10.17 26.66
N ALA A 79 -4.39 9.19 27.13
CA ALA A 79 -3.51 9.37 28.29
C ALA A 79 -2.48 10.49 28.06
N MET A 80 -1.94 10.61 26.84
CA MET A 80 -1.03 11.70 26.47
C MET A 80 -1.73 13.05 26.43
N HIS A 81 -2.97 13.09 25.92
CA HIS A 81 -3.77 14.31 25.85
C HIS A 81 -4.20 14.82 27.24
N ASP A 82 -4.55 13.89 28.14
CA ASP A 82 -5.01 14.19 29.50
C ASP A 82 -3.85 14.44 30.48
N GLY A 83 -2.60 14.17 30.06
CA GLY A 83 -1.38 14.39 30.84
C GLY A 83 -0.98 13.24 31.77
N ASP A 84 -1.65 12.09 31.66
CA ASP A 84 -1.35 10.87 32.42
C ASP A 84 -0.07 10.16 31.92
N SER A 85 0.32 10.39 30.67
CA SER A 85 1.53 9.83 30.06
C SER A 85 2.35 10.90 29.32
N PRO A 86 3.68 10.70 29.16
CA PRO A 86 4.54 11.70 28.52
C PRO A 86 4.21 11.83 27.02
N GLU A 87 4.21 13.06 26.52
CA GLU A 87 4.05 13.35 25.09
C GLU A 87 5.21 12.76 24.28
N ARG A 88 4.88 11.93 23.28
CA ARG A 88 5.83 11.26 22.39
C ARG A 88 5.14 10.93 21.06
N ALA A 89 5.90 10.75 19.99
CA ALA A 89 5.33 10.36 18.71
C ALA A 89 4.92 8.87 18.76
N ILE A 90 3.62 8.59 18.63
CA ILE A 90 3.08 7.22 18.61
C ILE A 90 2.34 6.95 17.31
N TYR A 91 2.40 5.71 16.83
CA TYR A 91 1.55 5.22 15.74
C TYR A 91 1.02 3.83 16.06
N GLY A 92 -0.15 3.49 15.55
CA GLY A 92 -0.79 2.23 15.89
C GLY A 92 -2.08 1.97 15.16
N GLU A 93 -2.86 1.06 15.73
CA GLU A 93 -4.11 0.55 15.20
C GLU A 93 -5.26 1.00 16.12
N ALA A 94 -6.34 1.50 15.54
CA ALA A 94 -7.56 1.84 16.26
C ALA A 94 -8.78 1.43 15.44
N LYS A 95 -9.88 1.07 16.10
CA LYS A 95 -11.14 0.83 15.39
C LYS A 95 -11.67 2.14 14.79
N PRO A 96 -12.41 2.08 13.67
CA PRO A 96 -12.96 3.29 13.04
C PRO A 96 -13.80 4.14 14.00
N ASP A 97 -14.59 3.50 14.87
CA ASP A 97 -15.44 4.20 15.83
C ASP A 97 -14.63 4.84 16.98
N GLU A 98 -13.54 4.19 17.40
CA GLU A 98 -12.62 4.74 18.41
C GLU A 98 -11.85 5.93 17.83
N ALA A 99 -11.37 5.83 16.59
CA ALA A 99 -10.68 6.91 15.91
C ALA A 99 -11.56 8.15 15.74
N LYS A 100 -12.85 7.97 15.43
CA LYS A 100 -13.82 9.08 15.39
C LYS A 100 -13.98 9.75 16.74
N LYS A 101 -14.17 8.97 17.80
CA LYS A 101 -14.29 9.50 19.17
C LYS A 101 -13.05 10.30 19.56
N LEU A 102 -11.85 9.84 19.23
CA LEU A 102 -10.62 10.60 19.51
C LEU A 102 -10.64 11.99 18.87
N ILE A 103 -11.11 12.11 17.63
CA ILE A 103 -11.24 13.39 16.93
C ILE A 103 -12.31 14.27 17.58
N GLU A 104 -13.45 13.68 17.97
CA GLU A 104 -14.54 14.38 18.67
C GLU A 104 -14.10 14.87 20.07
N ASP A 105 -13.29 14.08 20.77
CA ASP A 105 -12.70 14.37 22.07
C ASP A 105 -11.58 15.43 21.98
N GLY A 106 -11.20 15.86 20.76
CA GLY A 106 -10.17 16.87 20.51
C GLY A 106 -8.73 16.34 20.47
N VAL A 107 -8.54 15.02 20.56
CA VAL A 107 -7.22 14.39 20.51
C VAL A 107 -6.66 14.51 19.09
N PRO A 108 -5.46 15.09 18.88
CA PRO A 108 -4.90 15.35 17.55
C PRO A 108 -4.37 14.06 16.91
N VAL A 109 -5.27 13.28 16.30
CA VAL A 109 -4.94 12.03 15.59
C VAL A 109 -5.17 12.17 14.10
N LEU A 110 -4.32 11.53 13.29
CA LEU A 110 -4.44 11.50 11.83
C LEU A 110 -4.47 10.06 11.31
N PRO A 111 -5.42 9.68 10.45
CA PRO A 111 -5.40 8.38 9.81
C PRO A 111 -4.24 8.30 8.81
N LEU A 112 -3.44 7.24 8.90
CA LEU A 112 -2.32 7.02 7.99
C LEU A 112 -2.82 6.49 6.64
N PRO A 113 -2.26 6.94 5.49
CA PRO A 113 -2.67 6.52 4.15
C PRO A 113 -2.12 5.14 3.76
N PHE A 114 -1.88 4.29 4.75
CA PHE A 114 -1.40 2.92 4.56
C PHE A 114 -1.94 2.01 5.66
N LEU A 115 -2.22 0.77 5.29
CA LEU A 115 -2.62 -0.26 6.24
C LEU A 115 -1.40 -0.74 7.05
N PRO A 116 -1.59 -1.08 8.34
CA PRO A 116 -0.54 -1.73 9.12
C PRO A 116 -0.10 -3.02 8.43
N GLY A 117 1.18 -3.36 8.56
CA GLY A 117 1.75 -4.57 7.96
C GLY A 117 0.92 -5.79 8.35
N ARG A 118 0.45 -6.56 7.36
CA ARG A 118 -0.30 -7.80 7.59
C ARG A 118 0.58 -8.70 8.46
N LYS A 119 0.14 -9.04 9.68
CA LYS A 119 0.82 -10.04 10.51
C LYS A 119 0.77 -11.38 9.76
N THR A 120 1.86 -11.73 9.10
CA THR A 120 2.05 -13.06 8.50
C THR A 120 2.33 -14.01 9.65
N ASN A 121 1.34 -14.85 9.99
CA ASN A 121 1.62 -16.11 10.70
C ASN A 121 2.20 -17.11 9.70
#